data_AF-A0A9D8XIT3-F1
#
_entry.id   AF-A0A9D8XIT3-F1
#
_cell.length_a   1.000
_cell.length_b   1.000
_cell.length_c   1.000
_cell.angle_alpha   90.00
_cell.angle_beta   90.00
_cell.angle_gamma   90.00
#
_symmetry.space_group_name_H-M   'P 1'
#
loop_
_entity.id
_entity.type
_entity.pdbx_description
1 polymer ?
#
loop_
_entity_poly.entity_id
_entity_poly.type
_entity_poly.pdbx_seq_one_letter_code
_entity_poly.pdbx_strand_id
1 'polypeptide(L)'
;KWFWLLEGAYFIDAGNIWTLRNYDNQPGGQFHWDHFYEEIACSVGMGIRLNFNFFLIRIDGGMKVYDPSGLTSDERWRIKHIDSWNDFAAHIAIGYPF
;
A
#
# COMPACT_ATOMS: atom_id res chain seq x y z
N LYS A 1 -31.64 13.80 -1.17
CA LYS A 1 -31.07 13.13 -2.37
C LYS A 1 -29.54 13.35 -2.41
N TRP A 2 -28.80 12.86 -1.41
CA TRP A 2 -27.32 12.98 -1.32
C TRP A 2 -26.59 11.63 -1.36
N PHE A 3 -27.34 10.53 -1.23
CA PHE A 3 -26.78 9.19 -1.05
C PHE A 3 -26.02 8.65 -2.27
N TRP A 4 -26.31 9.16 -3.48
CA TRP A 4 -25.62 8.77 -4.72
C TRP A 4 -24.29 9.50 -4.94
N LEU A 5 -23.87 10.37 -4.02
CA LEU A 5 -22.67 11.18 -4.16
C LEU A 5 -21.44 10.58 -3.46
N LEU A 6 -21.65 9.66 -2.52
CA LEU A 6 -20.64 9.09 -1.63
C LEU A 6 -20.45 7.61 -1.94
N GLU A 7 -19.21 7.23 -2.27
CA GLU A 7 -18.84 5.85 -2.55
C GLU A 7 -17.67 5.46 -1.65
N GLY A 8 -17.79 4.31 -0.98
CA GLY A 8 -16.74 3.76 -0.13
C GLY A 8 -16.15 2.51 -0.77
N ALA A 9 -14.86 2.28 -0.55
CA ALA A 9 -14.17 1.07 -0.97
C ALA A 9 -13.17 0.60 0.10
N TYR A 10 -12.98 -0.71 0.18
CA TYR A 10 -11.86 -1.33 0.88
C TYR A 10 -10.94 -1.96 -0.16
N PHE A 11 -9.64 -1.92 0.08
CA PHE A 11 -8.64 -2.45 -0.84
C PHE A 11 -7.52 -3.17 -0.09
N ILE A 12 -6.88 -4.09 -0.79
CA ILE A 12 -5.69 -4.82 -0.35
C ILE A 12 -4.69 -4.67 -1.49
N ASP A 13 -3.51 -4.17 -1.17
CA ASP A 13 -2.40 -4.05 -2.11
C ASP A 13 -1.28 -4.99 -1.69
N ALA A 14 -0.66 -5.63 -2.68
CA ALA A 14 0.48 -6.51 -2.47
C ALA A 14 1.47 -6.34 -3.62
N GLY A 15 2.74 -6.16 -3.30
CA GLY A 15 3.78 -6.02 -4.32
C GLY A 15 5.18 -5.83 -3.76
N ASN A 16 6.15 -6.00 -4.64
CA ASN A 16 7.55 -5.66 -4.40
C ASN A 16 8.23 -5.36 -5.74
N ILE A 17 9.42 -4.76 -5.68
CA ILE A 17 10.23 -4.42 -6.84
C ILE A 17 11.57 -5.15 -6.73
N TRP A 18 11.93 -5.85 -7.80
CA TRP A 18 13.19 -6.58 -7.88
C TRP A 18 14.03 -6.12 -9.07
N THR A 19 15.34 -6.29 -8.95
CA THR A 19 16.27 -6.11 -10.06
C THR A 19 16.45 -7.41 -10.84
N LEU A 20 16.61 -7.30 -12.16
CA LEU A 20 16.91 -8.45 -13.02
C LEU A 20 18.39 -8.86 -12.92
N ARG A 21 19.25 -7.92 -12.55
CA ARG A 21 20.70 -8.11 -12.40
C ARG A 21 21.09 -7.87 -10.95
N ASN A 22 22.17 -8.53 -10.54
CA ASN A 22 22.81 -8.21 -9.28
C ASN A 22 23.56 -6.88 -9.41
N TYR A 23 23.33 -5.97 -8.47
CA TYR A 23 24.04 -4.69 -8.38
C TYR A 23 24.68 -4.59 -6.99
N ASP A 24 25.95 -4.21 -6.94
CA ASP A 24 26.72 -4.13 -5.68
C ASP A 24 26.14 -3.11 -4.69
N ASN A 25 25.43 -2.09 -5.18
CA ASN A 25 24.76 -1.07 -4.36
C ASN A 25 23.36 -1.50 -3.87
N GLN A 26 22.84 -2.65 -4.30
CA GLN A 26 21.53 -3.17 -3.92
C GLN A 26 21.60 -4.69 -3.61
N PRO A 27 22.42 -5.08 -2.62
CA PRO A 27 22.57 -6.49 -2.25
C PRO A 27 21.23 -7.07 -1.80
N GLY A 28 20.88 -8.24 -2.35
CA GLY A 28 19.59 -8.91 -2.07
C GLY A 28 18.40 -8.35 -2.85
N GLY A 29 18.58 -7.33 -3.71
CA GLY A 29 17.49 -6.78 -4.53
C GLY A 29 17.16 -7.59 -5.79
N GLN A 30 17.96 -8.60 -6.12
CA GLN A 30 17.77 -9.39 -7.34
C GLN A 30 16.59 -10.36 -7.18
N PHE A 31 15.78 -10.50 -8.23
CA PHE A 31 14.69 -11.46 -8.25
C PHE A 31 15.20 -12.90 -8.21
N HIS A 32 14.64 -13.70 -7.31
CA HIS A 32 14.88 -15.14 -7.26
C HIS A 32 13.58 -15.91 -7.03
N TRP A 33 13.40 -16.98 -7.80
CA TRP A 33 12.17 -17.79 -7.79
C TRP A 33 11.91 -18.53 -6.47
N ASP A 34 12.94 -18.80 -5.68
CA ASP A 34 12.87 -19.59 -4.46
C ASP A 34 12.43 -18.78 -3.23
N HIS A 35 12.55 -17.44 -3.25
CA HIS A 35 12.21 -16.60 -2.09
C HIS A 35 11.39 -15.34 -2.39
N PHE A 36 11.08 -15.02 -3.65
CA PHE A 36 10.32 -13.79 -4.00
C PHE A 36 8.98 -13.65 -3.25
N TYR A 37 8.32 -14.76 -2.92
CA TYR A 37 7.02 -14.74 -2.24
C TYR A 37 7.11 -14.23 -0.80
N GLU A 38 8.28 -14.34 -0.15
CA GLU A 38 8.54 -13.83 1.20
C GLU A 38 8.83 -12.32 1.20
N GLU A 39 9.11 -11.77 0.02
CA GLU A 39 9.52 -10.38 -0.16
C GLU A 39 8.37 -9.48 -0.62
N ILE A 40 7.16 -10.01 -0.74
CA ILE A 40 5.98 -9.23 -1.13
C ILE A 40 5.48 -8.43 0.07
N ALA A 41 5.53 -7.09 -0.03
CA ALA A 41 4.90 -6.22 0.96
C ALA A 41 3.39 -6.20 0.77
N CYS A 42 2.63 -6.18 1.87
CA CYS A 42 1.17 -6.15 1.84
C CYS A 42 0.63 -5.01 2.70
N SER A 43 -0.40 -4.33 2.20
CA SER A 43 -1.14 -3.30 2.90
C SER A 43 -2.64 -3.47 2.73
N VAL A 44 -3.38 -2.91 3.67
CA VAL A 44 -4.85 -2.78 3.59
C VAL A 44 -5.21 -1.32 3.63
N GLY A 45 -6.28 -0.94 2.96
CA GLY A 45 -6.76 0.42 3.01
C GLY A 45 -8.24 0.56 2.77
N MET A 46 -8.69 1.78 2.97
CA MET A 46 -10.05 2.21 2.74
C MET A 46 -10.07 3.56 2.08
N GLY A 47 -11.00 3.75 1.15
CA GLY A 47 -11.15 4.96 0.37
C GLY A 47 -12.58 5.45 0.42
N ILE A 48 -12.72 6.78 0.43
CA ILE A 48 -13.99 7.46 0.25
C ILE A 48 -13.87 8.34 -0.99
N ARG A 49 -14.85 8.23 -1.89
CA ARG A 49 -14.98 9.02 -3.10
C ARG A 49 -16.27 9.84 -3.05
N LEU A 50 -16.13 11.13 -3.30
CA LEU A 50 -17.24 12.08 -3.44
C LEU A 50 -17.34 12.49 -4.91
N ASN A 51 -18.45 12.18 -5.57
CA ASN A 51 -18.65 12.44 -7.00
C ASN A 51 -19.63 13.60 -7.24
N PHE A 52 -19.11 14.78 -7.61
CA PHE A 52 -19.91 15.99 -7.82
C PHE A 52 -20.30 16.22 -9.30
N ASN A 53 -20.27 15.19 -10.16
CA ASN A 53 -20.49 15.24 -11.61
C ASN A 53 -19.39 15.96 -12.43
N PHE A 54 -18.92 17.14 -12.01
CA PHE A 54 -17.88 17.92 -12.74
C PHE A 54 -16.46 17.68 -12.21
N PHE A 55 -16.35 17.21 -10.97
CA PHE A 55 -15.11 16.78 -10.35
C PHE A 55 -15.40 15.75 -9.26
N LEU A 56 -14.38 14.99 -8.89
CA LEU A 56 -14.45 14.07 -7.76
C LEU A 56 -13.36 14.42 -6.75
N ILE A 57 -13.63 14.08 -5.49
CA ILE A 57 -12.65 14.15 -4.40
C ILE A 57 -12.48 12.73 -3.87
N ARG A 58 -11.23 12.33 -3.64
CA ARG A 58 -10.89 11.07 -2.99
C ARG A 58 -10.06 11.31 -1.76
N ILE A 59 -10.38 10.55 -0.72
CA ILE A 59 -9.58 10.43 0.48
C ILE A 59 -9.33 8.94 0.66
N ASP A 60 -8.08 8.53 0.55
CA ASP A 60 -7.66 7.14 0.67
C ASP A 60 -6.71 7.02 1.86
N GLY A 61 -6.97 6.06 2.74
CA GLY A 61 -6.10 5.73 3.88
C GLY A 61 -5.62 4.30 3.77
N GLY A 62 -4.33 4.06 3.98
CA GLY A 62 -3.70 2.74 3.95
C GLY A 62 -2.89 2.47 5.20
N MET A 63 -2.77 1.19 5.56
CA MET A 63 -1.96 0.67 6.65
C MET A 63 -1.13 -0.51 6.15
N LYS A 64 0.16 -0.52 6.49
CA LYS A 64 1.04 -1.67 6.26
C LYS A 64 0.59 -2.85 7.11
N VAL A 65 0.44 -4.03 6.50
CA VAL A 65 0.12 -5.27 7.21
C VAL A 65 1.34 -6.17 7.29
N TYR A 66 2.08 -6.26 6.18
CA TYR A 66 3.31 -7.04 6.08
C TYR A 66 4.41 -6.20 5.44
N ASP A 67 5.54 -6.07 6.13
CA ASP A 67 6.73 -5.35 5.69
C ASP A 67 7.94 -6.29 5.65
N PRO A 68 8.35 -6.77 4.47
CA PRO A 68 9.44 -7.73 4.31
C PRO A 68 10.81 -7.14 4.69
N SER A 69 10.94 -5.80 4.79
CA SER A 69 12.20 -5.17 5.18
C SER A 69 12.47 -5.22 6.70
N GLY A 70 11.54 -5.75 7.50
CA GLY A 70 11.71 -5.90 8.95
C GLY A 70 12.97 -6.70 9.30
N LEU A 71 13.70 -6.23 10.32
CA LEU A 71 14.97 -6.83 10.75
C LEU A 71 14.78 -8.23 11.35
N THR A 72 13.58 -8.50 11.89
CA THR A 72 13.20 -9.80 12.48
C THR A 72 11.87 -10.32 11.93
N SER A 73 11.66 -11.63 11.98
CA SER A 73 10.42 -12.27 11.49
C SER A 73 9.14 -11.76 12.16
N ASP A 74 9.23 -11.31 13.42
CA ASP A 74 8.10 -10.77 14.18
C ASP A 74 7.77 -9.32 13.79
N GLU A 75 8.78 -8.53 13.41
CA GLU A 75 8.60 -7.15 12.93
C GLU A 75 8.01 -7.08 11.52
N ARG A 76 8.08 -8.18 10.75
CA ARG A 76 7.49 -8.22 9.40
C ARG A 76 5.97 -8.09 9.44
N TRP A 77 5.31 -8.60 10.47
CA TRP A 77 3.86 -8.46 10.64
C TRP A 77 3.49 -7.19 11.40
N ARG A 78 3.41 -6.07 10.67
CA ARG A 78 3.13 -4.74 11.23
C ARG A 78 1.80 -4.63 11.97
N ILE A 79 0.81 -5.43 11.59
CA ILE A 79 -0.49 -5.47 12.28
C ILE A 79 -0.39 -5.88 13.77
N LYS A 80 0.68 -6.59 14.15
CA LYS A 80 0.92 -7.00 15.55
C LYS A 80 1.73 -5.96 16.35
N HIS A 81 2.39 -5.03 15.67
CA HIS A 81 3.33 -4.06 16.23
C HIS A 81 3.08 -2.68 15.59
N ILE A 82 1.86 -2.17 15.74
CA ILE A 82 1.48 -0.84 15.24
C ILE A 82 2.02 0.19 16.23
N ASP A 83 3.30 0.54 16.05
CA ASP A 83 4.01 1.35 17.03
C ASP A 83 4.17 2.81 16.56
N SER A 84 3.88 3.11 15.28
CA SER A 84 4.15 4.42 14.69
C SER A 84 3.18 4.83 13.58
N TRP A 85 3.02 6.13 13.42
CA TRP A 85 2.36 6.76 12.26
C TRP A 85 3.02 6.41 10.92
N ASN A 86 4.26 5.92 10.93
CA ASN A 86 4.99 5.48 9.73
C ASN A 86 4.38 4.23 9.04
N ASP A 87 3.45 3.54 9.71
CA ASP A 87 2.73 2.41 9.12
C ASP A 87 1.47 2.84 8.38
N PHE A 88 1.09 4.11 8.50
CA PHE A 88 -0.10 4.67 7.87
C PHE A 88 0.28 5.64 6.76
N ALA A 89 -0.51 5.62 5.70
CA ALA A 89 -0.43 6.59 4.61
C ALA A 89 -1.83 7.16 4.35
N ALA A 90 -1.90 8.46 4.09
CA ALA A 90 -3.13 9.14 3.72
C ALA A 90 -2.90 9.90 2.43
N HIS A 91 -3.78 9.69 1.45
CA HIS A 91 -3.74 10.34 0.15
C HIS A 91 -5.03 11.11 -0.10
N ILE A 92 -4.90 12.26 -0.74
CA ILE A 92 -6.01 13.10 -1.18
C ILE A 92 -5.82 13.34 -2.68
N ALA A 93 -6.88 13.10 -3.45
CA ALA A 93 -6.89 13.39 -4.88
C ALA A 93 -8.13 14.20 -5.27
N ILE A 94 -7.95 15.12 -6.22
CA ILE A 94 -9.01 15.99 -6.73
C ILE A 94 -8.99 15.93 -8.26
N GLY A 95 -10.15 15.70 -8.88
CA GLY A 95 -10.33 15.72 -10.32
C GLY A 95 -10.44 14.34 -10.97
N TYR A 96 -10.82 14.34 -12.25
CA TYR A 96 -10.79 13.16 -13.10
C TYR A 96 -9.39 13.01 -13.72
N PRO A 97 -8.81 11.80 -13.78
CA PRO A 97 -7.52 11.58 -14.42
C PRO A 97 -7.53 11.81 -15.95
N PHE A 98 -8.70 12.03 -16.56
CA PHE A 98 -8.90 12.43 -17.96
C PHE A 98 -10.36 12.88 -18.18
#